data_AF-A0AAU3R5E8-F1
#
_entry.id   AF-A0AAU3R5E8-F1
#
_cell.length_a   1.000
_cell.length_b   1.000
_cell.length_c   1.000
_cell.angle_alpha   90.00
_cell.angle_beta   90.00
_cell.angle_gamma   90.00
#
_symmetry.space_group_name_H-M   'P 1'
#
loop_
_entity.id
_entity.type
_entity.pdbx_description
1 polymer ?
#
loop_
_entity_poly.entity_id
_entity_poly.type
_entity_poly.pdbx_seq_one_letter_code
_entity_poly.pdbx_strand_id
1 'polypeptide(L)'
;MLERGRLAPGIVSVALSVWSVRVHGVERPWRPWEAEFTCPCCGEGWARDELQGALSVLPPKAAAELRVQVECLDEVLLGRTHHDPAADSELAWWHRRC
;
A
#
# COMPACT_ATOMS: atom_id res chain seq x y z
N MET A 1 -22.13 13.23 -16.11
CA MET A 1 -22.65 12.72 -14.82
C MET A 1 -21.45 12.13 -14.09
N LEU A 2 -20.75 12.93 -13.28
CA LEU A 2 -19.50 12.51 -12.63
C LEU A 2 -19.87 11.97 -11.25
N GLU A 3 -19.95 10.65 -11.14
CA GLU A 3 -20.14 9.97 -9.85
C GLU A 3 -18.87 10.17 -9.04
N ARG A 4 -18.84 11.25 -8.28
CA ARG A 4 -17.82 11.55 -7.28
C ARG A 4 -17.91 10.45 -6.23
N GLY A 5 -17.09 9.42 -6.41
CA GLY A 5 -17.03 8.20 -5.62
C GLY A 5 -17.15 8.54 -4.14
N ARG A 6 -18.30 8.19 -3.56
CA ARG A 6 -18.45 8.18 -2.12
C ARG A 6 -17.52 7.09 -1.62
N LEU A 7 -16.31 7.46 -1.19
CA LEU A 7 -15.54 6.64 -0.27
C LEU A 7 -16.50 6.25 0.84
N ALA A 8 -16.82 4.97 0.95
CA ALA A 8 -17.72 4.51 2.00
C ALA A 8 -17.10 4.95 3.35
N PRO A 9 -17.87 5.59 4.25
CA PRO A 9 -17.33 6.00 5.54
C PRO A 9 -16.76 4.76 6.25
N GLY A 10 -15.43 4.71 6.40
CA GLY A 10 -14.70 3.58 6.96
C GLY A 10 -13.70 2.90 6.01
N ILE A 11 -13.84 3.04 4.69
CA ILE A 11 -12.95 2.37 3.72
C ILE A 11 -11.49 2.80 3.87
N VAL A 12 -11.24 4.09 4.18
CA VAL A 12 -9.89 4.62 4.43
C VAL A 12 -9.29 4.00 5.69
N SER A 13 -10.09 3.81 6.75
CA SER A 13 -9.62 3.18 7.98
C SER A 13 -9.32 1.70 7.78
N VAL A 14 -10.15 0.99 7.01
CA VAL A 14 -9.91 -0.41 6.66
C VAL A 14 -8.65 -0.54 5.81
N ALA A 15 -8.52 0.29 4.78
CA ALA A 15 -7.34 0.32 3.91
C ALA A 15 -6.06 0.61 4.71
N LEU A 16 -6.10 1.56 5.65
CA LEU A 16 -4.95 1.84 6.52
C LEU A 16 -4.60 0.64 7.42
N SER A 17 -5.59 -0.03 8.00
CA SER A 17 -5.37 -1.22 8.82
C SER A 17 -4.78 -2.38 8.02
N VAL A 18 -5.33 -2.67 6.84
CA VAL A 18 -4.82 -3.72 5.95
C VAL A 18 -3.38 -3.39 5.50
N TRP A 19 -3.12 -2.13 5.13
CA TRP A 19 -1.78 -1.68 4.75
C TRP A 19 -0.79 -1.81 5.91
N SER A 20 -1.19 -1.43 7.12
CA SER A 20 -0.37 -1.56 8.31
C SER A 20 -0.03 -3.02 8.62
N VAL A 21 -1.02 -3.92 8.58
CA VAL A 21 -0.82 -5.36 8.79
C VAL A 21 0.15 -5.94 7.76
N ARG A 22 0.00 -5.59 6.48
CA ARG A 22 0.92 -6.01 5.42
C ARG A 22 2.36 -5.56 5.71
N VAL A 23 2.54 -4.27 5.95
CA VAL A 23 3.86 -3.65 6.15
C VAL A 23 4.56 -4.23 7.37
N HIS A 24 3.82 -4.48 8.45
CA HIS A 24 4.37 -5.00 9.69
C HIS A 24 4.47 -6.54 9.72
N GLY A 25 3.65 -7.27 8.97
CA GLY A 25 3.66 -8.73 8.86
C GLY A 25 4.90 -9.28 8.13
N VAL A 26 5.65 -8.44 7.43
CA VAL A 26 7.00 -8.77 6.93
C VAL A 26 7.99 -8.69 8.10
N GLU A 27 7.98 -9.68 9.00
CA GLU A 27 8.83 -9.70 10.21
C GLU A 27 10.32 -9.92 9.91
N ARG A 28 10.68 -10.36 8.69
CA ARG A 28 12.07 -10.57 8.27
C ARG A 28 12.25 -10.16 6.80
N PRO A 29 13.39 -9.54 6.43
CA PRO A 29 13.70 -9.31 5.02
C PRO A 29 13.80 -10.66 4.30
N TRP A 30 12.93 -10.87 3.31
CA TRP A 30 12.86 -12.11 2.54
C TRP A 30 14.03 -12.19 1.58
N ARG A 31 14.58 -13.39 1.42
CA ARG A 31 15.61 -13.61 0.41
C ARG A 31 14.95 -13.74 -0.97
N PRO A 32 15.62 -13.34 -2.06
CA PRO A 32 15.03 -13.29 -3.41
C PRO A 32 14.38 -14.60 -3.90
N TRP A 33 14.83 -15.74 -3.39
CA TRP A 33 14.32 -17.07 -3.76
C TRP A 33 13.13 -17.56 -2.92
N GLU A 34 12.76 -16.87 -1.85
CA GLU A 34 11.60 -17.23 -1.01
C GLU A 34 10.28 -16.70 -1.61
N ALA A 35 10.35 -15.80 -2.60
CA ALA A 35 9.20 -15.21 -3.27
C ALA A 35 8.48 -16.14 -4.26
N GLU A 36 9.10 -17.25 -4.69
CA GLU A 36 8.63 -18.07 -5.82
C GLU A 36 7.32 -18.83 -5.54
N PHE A 37 7.00 -19.18 -4.30
CA PHE A 37 5.91 -20.15 -4.04
C PHE A 37 4.71 -19.64 -3.26
N THR A 38 4.84 -18.63 -2.41
CA THR A 38 3.70 -18.00 -1.71
C THR A 38 4.23 -16.72 -1.07
N CYS A 39 4.30 -15.60 -1.80
CA CYS A 39 4.58 -14.34 -1.11
C CYS A 39 3.26 -13.83 -0.50
N PRO A 40 3.04 -13.88 0.83
CA PRO A 40 1.94 -13.16 1.45
C PRO A 40 2.05 -11.64 1.22
N CYS A 41 3.22 -11.15 0.79
CA CYS A 41 3.42 -9.80 0.31
C CYS A 41 2.76 -9.51 -1.05
N CYS A 42 2.37 -10.48 -1.87
CA CYS A 42 1.83 -10.23 -3.21
C CYS A 42 0.30 -10.32 -3.17
N GLY A 43 -0.41 -9.21 -2.95
CA GLY A 43 -1.89 -9.24 -3.04
C GLY A 43 -2.66 -8.11 -2.36
N GLU A 44 -2.04 -7.35 -1.46
CA GLU A 44 -2.77 -6.32 -0.68
C GLU A 44 -2.43 -4.89 -1.12
N GLY A 45 -1.84 -4.71 -2.31
CA GLY A 45 -1.56 -3.39 -2.87
C GLY A 45 -2.83 -2.57 -3.13
N TRP A 46 -4.00 -3.23 -3.22
CA TRP A 46 -5.31 -2.57 -3.29
C TRP A 46 -5.54 -1.60 -2.11
N ALA A 47 -5.02 -1.91 -0.92
CA ALA A 47 -5.16 -1.05 0.24
C ALA A 47 -4.42 0.28 0.04
N ARG A 48 -3.24 0.23 -0.60
CA ARG A 48 -2.46 1.41 -0.93
C ARG A 48 -3.07 2.22 -2.08
N ASP A 49 -3.73 1.55 -3.02
CA ASP A 49 -4.49 2.21 -4.09
C ASP A 49 -5.69 2.99 -3.51
N GLU A 50 -6.44 2.40 -2.57
CA GLU A 50 -7.55 3.07 -1.88
C GLU A 50 -7.07 4.28 -1.05
N LEU A 51 -5.92 4.15 -0.37
CA LEU A 51 -5.29 5.27 0.34
C LEU A 51 -4.85 6.38 -0.63
N GLN A 52 -4.31 6.02 -1.79
CA GLN A 52 -3.94 6.99 -2.83
C GLN A 52 -5.17 7.72 -3.39
N GLY A 53 -6.26 6.99 -3.62
CA GLY A 53 -7.56 7.54 -4.00
C GLY A 53 -8.08 8.51 -2.95
N ALA A 54 -8.04 8.14 -1.67
CA ALA A 54 -8.44 8.98 -0.55
C ALA A 54 -7.63 10.26 -0.45
N LEU A 55 -6.29 10.18 -0.58
CA LEU A 55 -5.41 11.35 -0.59
C LEU A 55 -5.73 12.35 -1.71
N SER A 56 -6.32 11.88 -2.82
CA SER A 56 -6.65 12.71 -3.97
C SER A 56 -7.99 13.45 -3.82
N VAL A 57 -8.87 13.00 -2.92
CA VAL A 57 -10.23 13.56 -2.75
C VAL A 57 -10.47 14.21 -1.39
N LEU A 58 -9.64 13.91 -0.38
CA LEU A 58 -9.78 14.47 0.96
C LEU A 58 -9.41 15.95 1.00
N PRO A 59 -10.04 16.74 1.90
CA PRO A 59 -9.62 18.12 2.13
C PRO A 59 -8.17 18.17 2.63
N PRO A 60 -7.44 19.27 2.37
CA PRO A 60 -5.99 19.33 2.56
C PRO A 60 -5.51 18.92 3.95
N LYS A 61 -6.25 19.31 5.00
CA LYS A 61 -5.93 18.99 6.38
C LYS A 61 -6.05 17.48 6.67
N ALA A 62 -7.11 16.83 6.20
CA ALA A 62 -7.28 15.39 6.39
C ALA A 62 -6.30 14.58 5.51
N ALA A 63 -6.02 15.07 4.30
CA ALA A 63 -5.04 14.48 3.42
C ALA A 63 -3.61 14.57 3.98
N ALA A 64 -3.26 15.65 4.70
CA ALA A 64 -1.97 15.79 5.35
C ALA A 64 -1.77 14.74 6.46
N GLU A 65 -2.76 14.58 7.35
CA GLU A 65 -2.70 13.58 8.43
C GLU A 65 -2.64 12.15 7.89
N LEU A 66 -3.40 11.85 6.83
CA LEU A 66 -3.36 10.55 6.17
C LEU A 66 -2.00 10.33 5.49
N ARG A 67 -1.46 11.35 4.83
CA ARG A 67 -0.18 11.27 4.11
C ARG A 67 0.96 10.88 5.05
N VAL A 68 1.05 11.52 6.22
CA VAL A 68 2.09 11.20 7.21
C VAL A 68 2.04 9.72 7.60
N GLN A 69 0.86 9.18 7.87
CA GLN A 69 0.70 7.77 8.26
C GLN A 69 1.06 6.81 7.12
N VAL A 70 0.63 7.14 5.90
CA VAL A 70 0.94 6.33 4.71
C VAL A 70 2.45 6.36 4.40
N GLU A 71 3.10 7.51 4.49
CA GLU A 71 4.53 7.66 4.24
C GLU A 71 5.36 6.86 5.24
N CYS A 72 5.05 6.90 6.54
CA CYS A 72 5.74 6.09 7.54
C CYS A 72 5.62 4.57 7.25
N LEU A 73 4.45 4.12 6.79
CA LEU A 73 4.25 2.72 6.41
C LEU A 73 5.00 2.37 5.11
N ASP A 74 4.99 3.28 4.13
CA ASP A 74 5.72 3.12 2.87
C ASP A 74 7.24 3.00 3.13
N GLU A 75 7.81 3.79 4.05
CA GLU A 75 9.23 3.68 4.46
C GLU A 75 9.57 2.30 5.06
N VAL A 76 8.69 1.79 5.94
CA VAL A 76 8.88 0.46 6.54
C VAL A 76 8.81 -0.63 5.47
N LEU A 77 7.89 -0.52 4.50
CA LEU A 77 7.81 -1.44 3.37
C LEU A 77 9.11 -1.41 2.56
N LEU A 78 9.58 -0.20 2.19
CA LEU A 78 10.81 -0.03 1.41
C LEU A 78 12.06 -0.56 2.12
N GLY A 79 12.11 -0.47 3.45
CA GLY A 79 13.21 -1.03 4.25
C GLY A 79 13.18 -2.55 4.37
N ARG A 80 12.03 -3.19 4.14
CA ARG A 80 11.81 -4.63 4.34
C ARG A 80 11.64 -5.44 3.06
N THR A 81 11.32 -4.77 1.96
CA THR A 81 11.04 -5.39 0.65
C THR A 81 12.06 -4.95 -0.40
N HIS A 82 12.28 -5.81 -1.37
CA HIS A 82 13.11 -5.55 -2.55
C HIS A 82 12.24 -5.18 -3.75
N HIS A 83 12.85 -4.52 -4.72
CA HIS A 83 12.18 -4.29 -6.00
C HIS A 83 12.13 -5.61 -6.78
N ASP A 84 10.94 -5.99 -7.21
CA ASP A 84 10.76 -7.13 -8.11
C ASP A 84 11.00 -6.69 -9.57
N PRO A 85 12.08 -7.16 -10.23
CA PRO A 85 12.36 -6.82 -11.62
C PRO A 85 11.43 -7.55 -12.62
N ALA A 86 10.73 -8.61 -12.19
CA ALA A 86 9.76 -9.32 -13.01
C ALA A 86 8.36 -8.67 -12.96
N ALA A 87 8.13 -7.74 -12.03
CA ALA A 87 6.87 -7.03 -11.93
C ALA A 87 6.67 -6.05 -13.08
N ASP A 88 5.43 -5.98 -13.58
CA ASP A 88 5.07 -5.10 -14.70
C ASP A 88 5.38 -3.63 -14.39
N SER A 89 6.06 -2.96 -15.32
CA SER A 89 6.49 -1.56 -15.15
C SER A 89 5.33 -0.57 -15.06
N GLU A 90 4.15 -0.93 -15.55
CA GLU A 90 2.96 -0.08 -15.49
C GLU A 90 2.29 -0.09 -14.10
N LEU A 91 2.65 -1.06 -13.24
CA LEU A 91 2.12 -1.12 -11.88
C LEU A 91 2.74 -0.05 -10.98
N ALA A 92 1.94 0.43 -10.02
CA ALA A 92 2.44 1.34 -9.01
C ALA A 92 3.58 0.69 -8.22
N TRP A 93 4.52 1.50 -7.71
CA TRP A 93 5.76 0.98 -7.11
C TRP A 93 5.51 0.03 -5.93
N TRP A 94 4.42 0.21 -5.17
CA TRP A 94 4.05 -0.65 -4.04
C TRP A 94 3.56 -2.06 -4.44
N HIS A 95 3.14 -2.23 -5.70
CA HIS A 95 2.84 -3.54 -6.29
C HIS A 95 4.08 -4.24 -6.85
N ARG A 96 5.19 -3.51 -6.99
CA ARG A 96 6.47 -4.01 -7.52
C ARG A 96 7.47 -4.30 -6.40
N ARG A 97 6.96 -4.68 -5.23
CA ARG A 97 7.73 -4.94 -4.00
C ARG A 97 7.45 -6.33 -3.45
N CYS A 98 8.52 -7.05 -3.15
CA CYS A 98 8.52 -8.38 -2.53
C CYS A 98 9.38 -8.41 -1.27
#